data_AF-A0AAV2J066-F1
#
_entry.id   AF-A0AAV2J066-F1
#
_cell.length_a   1.000
_cell.length_b   1.000
_cell.length_c   1.000
_cell.angle_alpha   90.00
_cell.angle_beta   90.00
_cell.angle_gamma   90.00
#
_symmetry.space_group_name_H-M   'P 1'
#
loop_
_entity.id
_entity.type
_entity.pdbx_description
1 polymer ?
#
loop_
_entity_poly.entity_id
_entity_poly.type
_entity_poly.pdbx_seq_one_letter_code
_entity_poly.pdbx_strand_id
1 'polypeptide(L)'
;MKNLSAKLTAVPHAEENLCVSADVNTENPDEKSIITYVVSYYHYFSKMKALIVEGKRVGKVLDKCIEAENVIHRYEALASELLDWIDKTIAVISNQKFANSLSGVQHQLQAFTSYCTVEKPSKFQEKGNLEVLLFTIQSKLRANNQKPYVPPEGKLLADINKAWERLEKAEHERGVALRKELIRQEKLELLAQRFDHKTTMRQAWLNENQRLVSQVPSYSLIHINSSSLLKCIYLILDML
;
A
#
# COMPACT_ATOMS: atom_id res chain seq x y z
N MET A 1 33.93 11.80 -13.33
CA MET A 1 34.16 13.25 -13.57
C MET A 1 35.61 13.71 -13.38
N LYS A 2 36.44 13.08 -12.52
CA LYS A 2 37.87 13.46 -12.35
C LYS A 2 38.76 13.25 -13.60
N ASN A 3 38.39 12.33 -14.51
CA ASN A 3 39.17 12.02 -15.72
C ASN A 3 38.94 12.95 -16.93
N LEU A 4 37.92 13.84 -16.92
CA LEU A 4 37.76 14.85 -17.97
C LEU A 4 38.51 16.15 -17.65
N SER A 5 38.62 16.50 -16.36
CA SER A 5 39.35 17.70 -15.91
C SER A 5 40.86 17.60 -16.18
N ALA A 6 41.46 16.41 -16.06
CA ALA A 6 42.87 16.19 -16.34
C ALA A 6 43.24 16.26 -17.84
N LYS A 7 42.25 16.14 -18.74
CA LYS A 7 42.47 16.26 -20.20
C LYS A 7 42.33 17.68 -20.73
N LEU A 8 41.89 18.63 -19.89
CA LEU A 8 41.78 20.05 -20.26
C LEU A 8 43.04 20.87 -19.92
N THR A 9 43.98 20.28 -19.17
CA THR A 9 45.24 20.93 -18.72
C THR A 9 46.49 20.40 -19.43
N ALA A 10 46.35 19.41 -20.30
CA ALA A 10 47.47 18.92 -21.11
C ALA A 10 47.55 19.73 -22.40
N VAL A 11 48.43 20.74 -22.42
CA VAL A 11 49.05 21.22 -23.67
C VAL A 11 49.70 19.98 -24.30
N PRO A 12 49.34 19.57 -25.54
CA PRO A 12 50.00 18.43 -26.14
C PRO A 12 51.45 18.82 -26.44
N HIS A 13 52.38 17.98 -25.99
CA HIS A 13 53.71 17.90 -26.58
C HIS A 13 53.54 17.85 -28.11
N ALA A 14 54.00 18.91 -28.77
CA ALA A 14 54.12 18.97 -30.21
C ALA A 14 55.25 18.02 -30.65
N GLU A 15 54.93 16.73 -30.78
CA GLU A 15 55.59 15.88 -31.76
C GLU A 15 54.74 16.08 -33.03
N GLU A 16 55.15 16.87 -34.01
CA GLU A 16 56.29 16.67 -34.90
C GLU A 16 56.58 18.01 -35.63
N ASN A 17 57.86 18.40 -35.70
CA ASN A 17 58.44 19.55 -36.40
C ASN A 17 57.57 20.22 -37.49
N LEU A 18 56.80 21.26 -37.14
CA LEU A 18 56.18 22.14 -38.12
C LEU A 18 56.58 23.59 -37.86
N CYS A 19 57.51 24.05 -38.69
CA CYS A 19 58.28 25.29 -38.61
C CYS A 19 59.32 25.29 -37.48
N VAL A 20 60.59 25.11 -37.84
CA VAL A 20 61.70 25.47 -36.96
C VAL A 20 61.45 26.94 -36.60
N SER A 21 61.40 27.27 -35.31
CA SER A 21 61.10 28.62 -34.79
C SER A 21 61.98 29.74 -35.37
N ALA A 22 63.00 29.40 -36.16
CA ALA A 22 63.87 30.29 -36.91
C ALA A 22 63.22 30.87 -38.20
N ASP A 23 62.28 30.18 -38.85
CA ASP A 23 61.73 30.59 -40.17
C ASP A 23 60.60 31.64 -40.07
N VAL A 24 60.02 31.82 -38.87
CA VAL A 24 58.94 32.79 -38.61
C VAL A 24 59.46 34.08 -37.98
N ASN A 25 60.71 34.10 -37.50
CA ASN A 25 61.33 35.21 -36.78
C ASN A 25 62.44 35.90 -37.59
N THR A 26 62.15 36.19 -38.86
CA THR A 26 63.00 36.90 -39.83
C THR A 26 62.32 38.19 -40.28
N GLU A 27 63.07 39.19 -40.78
CA GLU A 27 62.49 40.47 -41.24
C GLU A 27 61.38 40.30 -42.31
N ASN A 28 61.48 39.25 -43.15
CA ASN A 28 60.46 38.85 -44.13
C ASN A 28 60.20 37.34 -44.05
N PRO A 29 59.28 36.86 -43.20
CA PRO A 29 58.97 35.44 -43.07
C PRO A 29 58.20 34.89 -44.28
N ASP A 30 58.40 33.60 -44.60
CA ASP A 30 57.71 32.93 -45.70
C ASP A 30 56.21 32.80 -45.41
N GLU A 31 55.39 33.37 -46.30
CA GLU A 31 53.94 33.39 -46.18
C GLU A 31 53.35 31.97 -46.10
N LYS A 32 53.91 31.01 -46.84
CA LYS A 32 53.42 29.62 -46.81
C LYS A 32 53.65 28.99 -45.44
N SER A 33 54.80 29.22 -44.84
CA SER A 33 55.13 28.76 -43.48
C SER A 33 54.21 29.36 -42.41
N ILE A 34 53.91 30.67 -42.50
CA ILE A 34 52.94 31.33 -41.62
C ILE A 34 51.53 30.74 -41.81
N ILE A 35 51.09 30.58 -43.07
CA ILE A 35 49.77 30.02 -43.38
C ILE A 35 49.64 28.61 -42.80
N THR A 36 50.64 27.74 -43.01
CA THR A 36 50.64 26.37 -42.48
C THR A 36 50.54 26.37 -40.96
N TYR A 37 51.30 27.22 -40.26
CA TYR A 37 51.23 27.33 -38.80
C TYR A 37 49.84 27.77 -38.31
N VAL A 38 49.27 28.82 -38.91
CA VAL A 38 47.92 29.31 -38.58
C VAL A 38 46.85 28.24 -38.87
N VAL A 39 46.98 27.51 -39.97
CA VAL A 39 46.09 26.40 -40.34
C VAL A 39 46.18 25.27 -39.31
N SER A 40 47.37 24.90 -38.83
CA SER A 40 47.52 23.90 -37.77
C SER A 40 46.84 24.30 -36.46
N TYR A 41 46.99 25.57 -36.04
CA TYR A 41 46.27 26.10 -34.87
C TYR A 41 44.75 26.09 -35.08
N TYR A 42 44.27 26.47 -36.27
CA TYR A 42 42.85 26.43 -36.59
C TYR A 42 42.29 25.00 -36.51
N HIS A 43 42.98 24.01 -37.07
CA HIS A 43 42.57 22.61 -36.96
C HIS A 43 42.56 22.11 -35.51
N TYR A 44 43.56 22.51 -34.71
CA TYR A 44 43.61 22.18 -33.28
C TYR A 44 42.39 22.72 -32.51
N PHE A 45 42.12 24.03 -32.62
CA PHE A 45 40.98 24.64 -31.95
C PHE A 45 39.63 24.13 -32.47
N SER A 46 39.53 23.86 -33.78
CA SER A 46 38.35 23.26 -34.38
C SER A 46 38.09 21.86 -33.82
N LYS A 47 39.15 21.05 -33.65
CA LYS A 47 39.07 19.72 -33.01
C LYS A 47 38.67 19.83 -31.54
N MET A 48 39.24 20.77 -30.77
CA MET A 48 38.82 21.01 -29.39
C MET A 48 37.33 21.40 -29.30
N LYS A 49 36.86 22.29 -30.17
CA LYS A 49 35.45 22.70 -30.23
C LYS A 49 34.54 21.51 -30.57
N ALA A 50 34.94 20.66 -31.51
CA ALA A 50 34.21 19.44 -31.85
C ALA A 50 34.09 18.50 -30.64
N LEU A 51 35.19 18.24 -29.93
CA LEU A 51 35.21 17.41 -28.72
C LEU A 51 34.28 17.96 -27.61
N ILE A 52 34.23 19.28 -27.42
CA ILE A 52 33.30 19.90 -26.46
C ILE A 52 31.84 19.65 -26.86
N VAL A 53 31.51 19.77 -28.14
CA VAL A 53 30.15 19.52 -28.65
C VAL A 53 29.77 18.05 -28.50
N GLU A 54 30.67 17.13 -28.83
CA GLU A 54 30.48 15.69 -28.63
C GLU A 54 30.24 15.35 -27.16
N GLY A 55 31.07 15.89 -26.24
CA GLY A 55 30.88 15.74 -24.81
C GLY A 55 29.51 16.23 -24.32
N LYS A 56 29.04 17.38 -24.82
CA LYS A 56 27.69 17.90 -24.52
C LYS A 56 26.58 16.98 -25.03
N ARG A 57 26.75 16.37 -26.20
CA ARG A 57 25.76 15.42 -26.76
C ARG A 57 25.66 14.16 -25.92
N VAL A 58 26.80 13.60 -25.50
CA VAL A 58 26.85 12.44 -24.60
C VAL A 58 26.22 12.78 -23.26
N GLY A 59 26.52 13.95 -22.69
CA GLY A 59 25.91 14.42 -21.44
C GLY A 59 24.38 14.43 -21.50
N LYS A 60 23.79 14.98 -22.56
CA LYS A 60 22.33 14.99 -22.75
C LYS A 60 21.70 13.60 -22.83
N VAL A 61 22.40 12.62 -23.41
CA VAL A 61 21.90 11.23 -23.46
C VAL A 61 21.97 10.61 -22.06
N LEU A 62 23.06 10.85 -21.34
CA LEU A 62 23.22 10.38 -19.97
C LEU A 62 22.15 10.95 -19.03
N ASP A 63 21.85 12.24 -19.12
CA ASP A 63 20.82 12.89 -18.31
C ASP A 63 19.44 12.23 -18.52
N LYS A 64 19.11 11.90 -19.78
CA LYS A 64 17.88 11.17 -20.13
C LYS A 64 17.86 9.75 -19.55
N CYS A 65 19.00 9.06 -19.53
CA CYS A 65 19.11 7.74 -18.92
C CYS A 65 18.87 7.80 -17.40
N ILE A 66 19.52 8.73 -16.71
CA ILE A 66 19.37 8.93 -15.26
C ILE A 66 17.92 9.26 -14.91
N GLU A 67 17.30 10.16 -15.68
CA GLU A 67 15.91 10.53 -15.45
C GLU A 67 14.95 9.36 -15.66
N ALA A 68 15.19 8.50 -16.66
CA ALA A 68 14.38 7.30 -16.87
C ALA A 68 14.53 6.30 -15.71
N GLU A 69 15.77 6.08 -15.24
CA GLU A 69 16.08 5.20 -14.12
C GLU A 69 15.40 5.66 -12.82
N ASN A 70 15.41 6.97 -12.53
CA ASN A 70 14.70 7.53 -11.38
C ASN A 70 13.19 7.24 -11.41
N VAL A 71 12.56 7.36 -12.59
CA VAL A 71 11.12 7.10 -12.74
C VAL A 71 10.82 5.61 -12.61
N ILE A 72 11.70 4.74 -13.13
CA ILE A 72 11.61 3.29 -12.97
C ILE A 72 11.71 2.89 -11.50
N HIS A 73 12.71 3.39 -10.77
CA HIS A 73 12.85 3.10 -9.34
C HIS A 73 11.62 3.56 -8.54
N ARG A 74 11.06 4.73 -8.88
CA ARG A 74 9.82 5.20 -8.25
C ARG A 74 8.65 4.24 -8.49
N TYR A 75 8.49 3.74 -9.72
CA TYR A 75 7.46 2.75 -10.04
C TYR A 75 7.66 1.48 -9.22
N GLU A 76 8.89 0.95 -9.17
CA GLU A 76 9.18 -0.28 -8.44
C GLU A 76 8.96 -0.15 -6.94
N ALA A 77 9.29 1.00 -6.35
CA ALA A 77 9.06 1.27 -4.94
C ALA A 77 7.56 1.30 -4.62
N LEU A 78 6.79 2.09 -5.38
CA LEU A 78 5.33 2.20 -5.20
C LEU A 78 4.62 0.87 -5.44
N ALA A 79 5.05 0.08 -6.43
CA ALA A 79 4.49 -1.24 -6.70
C ALA A 79 4.73 -2.18 -5.51
N SER A 80 5.94 -2.18 -4.94
CA SER A 80 6.28 -3.03 -3.79
C SER A 80 5.48 -2.60 -2.55
N GLU A 81 5.37 -1.30 -2.29
CA GLU A 81 4.60 -0.76 -1.17
C GLU A 81 3.11 -1.14 -1.27
N LEU A 82 2.52 -1.04 -2.46
CA LEU A 82 1.13 -1.42 -2.68
C LEU A 82 0.92 -2.92 -2.47
N LEU A 83 1.80 -3.76 -3.00
CA LEU A 83 1.73 -5.23 -2.84
C LEU A 83 1.87 -5.63 -1.36
N ASP A 84 2.84 -5.03 -0.65
CA ASP A 84 3.02 -5.24 0.79
C ASP A 84 1.77 -4.82 1.58
N TRP A 85 1.17 -3.68 1.22
CA TRP A 85 -0.05 -3.22 1.84
C TRP A 85 -1.21 -4.19 1.60
N ILE A 86 -1.36 -4.70 0.38
CA ILE A 86 -2.38 -5.70 0.04
C ILE A 86 -2.22 -6.96 0.89
N ASP A 87 -1.02 -7.56 0.91
CA ASP A 87 -0.81 -8.81 1.65
C ASP A 87 -0.97 -8.62 3.17
N LYS A 88 -0.51 -7.48 3.72
CA LYS A 88 -0.76 -7.12 5.14
C LYS A 88 -2.24 -6.97 5.44
N THR A 89 -2.98 -6.28 4.58
CA THR A 89 -4.41 -6.03 4.75
C THR A 89 -5.21 -7.33 4.69
N ILE A 90 -4.90 -8.21 3.73
CA ILE A 90 -5.47 -9.56 3.66
C ILE A 90 -5.21 -10.30 4.98
N ALA A 91 -3.97 -10.31 5.48
CA ALA A 91 -3.64 -10.99 6.73
C ALA A 91 -4.42 -10.44 7.93
N VAL A 92 -4.61 -9.13 8.03
CA VAL A 92 -5.40 -8.49 9.09
C VAL A 92 -6.88 -8.88 8.99
N ILE A 93 -7.46 -8.77 7.79
CA ILE A 93 -8.88 -9.04 7.52
C ILE A 93 -9.22 -10.52 7.77
N SER A 94 -8.36 -11.43 7.30
CA SER A 94 -8.59 -12.88 7.39
C SER A 94 -8.36 -13.45 8.78
N ASN A 95 -7.39 -12.94 9.56
CA ASN A 95 -7.04 -13.51 10.88
C ASN A 95 -7.81 -12.90 12.06
N GLN A 96 -8.60 -11.85 11.83
CA GLN A 96 -9.32 -11.17 12.91
C GLN A 96 -10.44 -12.05 13.48
N LYS A 97 -10.31 -12.44 14.75
CA LYS A 97 -11.36 -13.17 15.47
C LYS A 97 -12.59 -12.30 15.72
N PHE A 98 -13.77 -12.92 15.71
CA PHE A 98 -15.00 -12.22 16.08
C PHE A 98 -15.02 -11.89 17.57
N ALA A 99 -15.53 -10.70 17.91
CA ALA A 99 -15.82 -10.36 19.29
C ALA A 99 -16.98 -11.23 19.81
N ASN A 100 -16.93 -11.58 21.10
CA ASN A 100 -18.00 -12.38 21.74
C ASN A 100 -19.06 -11.50 22.40
N SER A 101 -19.46 -10.42 21.74
CA SER A 101 -20.52 -9.51 22.18
C SER A 101 -21.13 -8.79 20.98
N LEU A 102 -22.41 -8.45 21.07
CA LEU A 102 -23.11 -7.72 20.01
C LEU A 102 -22.43 -6.38 19.70
N SER A 103 -22.12 -5.60 20.75
CA SER A 103 -21.43 -4.31 20.62
C SER A 103 -20.03 -4.45 20.00
N GLY A 104 -19.30 -5.52 20.34
CA GLY A 104 -17.98 -5.80 19.77
C GLY A 104 -18.04 -6.11 18.28
N VAL A 105 -19.01 -6.91 17.84
CA VAL A 105 -19.20 -7.23 16.42
C VAL A 105 -19.68 -6.01 15.63
N GLN A 106 -20.54 -5.16 16.22
CA GLN A 106 -20.93 -3.87 15.62
C GLN A 106 -19.72 -2.95 15.40
N HIS A 107 -18.83 -2.84 16.39
CA HIS A 107 -17.60 -2.07 16.25
C HIS A 107 -16.67 -2.65 15.16
N GLN A 108 -16.53 -3.98 15.08
CA GLN A 108 -15.77 -4.63 14.01
C GLN A 108 -16.37 -4.35 12.62
N LEU A 109 -17.69 -4.34 12.50
CA LEU A 109 -18.38 -3.99 11.25
C LEU A 109 -18.15 -2.52 10.88
N GLN A 110 -18.23 -1.60 11.84
CA GLN A 110 -17.97 -0.18 11.63
C GLN A 110 -16.53 0.08 11.16
N ALA A 111 -15.55 -0.56 11.82
CA ALA A 111 -14.15 -0.48 11.41
C ALA A 111 -13.94 -1.00 9.99
N PHE A 112 -14.57 -2.14 9.64
CA PHE A 112 -14.52 -2.70 8.29
C PHE A 112 -15.16 -1.76 7.26
N THR A 113 -16.29 -1.12 7.58
CA THR A 113 -16.91 -0.11 6.72
C THR A 113 -16.00 1.11 6.51
N SER A 114 -15.36 1.62 7.58
CA SER A 114 -14.42 2.75 7.49
C SER A 114 -13.23 2.42 6.60
N TYR A 115 -12.68 1.22 6.73
CA TYR A 115 -11.62 0.71 5.85
C TYR A 115 -12.06 0.76 4.37
N CYS A 116 -13.26 0.24 4.06
CA CYS A 116 -13.78 0.21 2.70
C CYS A 116 -14.07 1.59 2.10
N THR A 117 -14.48 2.57 2.92
CA THR A 117 -14.91 3.89 2.43
C THR A 117 -13.83 4.97 2.48
N VAL A 118 -12.79 4.80 3.31
CA VAL A 118 -11.75 5.80 3.50
C VAL A 118 -10.40 5.30 3.01
N GLU A 119 -9.94 4.15 3.52
CA GLU A 119 -8.58 3.66 3.23
C GLU A 119 -8.47 3.04 1.84
N LYS A 120 -9.35 2.08 1.52
CA LYS A 120 -9.31 1.33 0.24
C LYS A 120 -9.36 2.25 -0.99
N PRO A 121 -10.20 3.30 -1.08
CA PRO A 121 -10.25 4.17 -2.25
C PRO A 121 -8.92 4.87 -2.55
N SER A 122 -8.19 5.29 -1.51
CA SER A 122 -6.86 5.91 -1.70
C SER A 122 -5.87 4.93 -2.34
N LYS A 123 -5.89 3.65 -1.92
CA LYS A 123 -5.06 2.60 -2.48
C LYS A 123 -5.46 2.17 -3.89
N PHE A 124 -6.76 2.23 -4.20
CA PHE A 124 -7.22 2.04 -5.58
C PHE A 124 -6.71 3.14 -6.52
N GLN A 125 -6.64 4.39 -6.04
CA GLN A 125 -6.03 5.47 -6.80
C GLN A 125 -4.52 5.26 -7.02
N GLU A 126 -3.79 4.79 -6.00
CA GLU A 126 -2.37 4.43 -6.13
C GLU A 126 -2.15 3.35 -7.20
N LYS A 127 -3.00 2.33 -7.25
CA LYS A 127 -3.00 1.32 -8.31
C LYS A 127 -3.14 1.95 -9.70
N GLY A 128 -4.10 2.85 -9.90
CA GLY A 128 -4.26 3.57 -11.16
C GLY A 128 -3.05 4.44 -11.51
N ASN A 129 -2.44 5.09 -10.51
CA ASN A 129 -1.23 5.89 -10.70
C ASN A 129 -0.03 5.04 -11.17
N LEU A 130 0.07 3.77 -10.75
CA LEU A 130 1.08 2.84 -11.25
C LEU A 130 0.91 2.53 -12.74
N GLU A 131 -0.33 2.36 -13.21
CA GLU A 131 -0.62 2.14 -14.63
C GLU A 131 -0.18 3.34 -15.48
N VAL A 132 -0.53 4.55 -15.02
CA VAL A 132 -0.11 5.82 -15.67
C VAL A 132 1.42 5.98 -15.64
N LEU A 133 2.06 5.64 -14.52
CA LEU A 133 3.51 5.74 -14.37
C LEU A 133 4.23 4.76 -15.31
N LEU A 134 3.76 3.52 -15.43
CA LEU A 134 4.32 2.56 -16.37
C LEU A 134 4.18 3.03 -17.82
N PHE A 135 3.01 3.55 -18.19
CA PHE A 135 2.79 4.14 -19.51
C PHE A 135 3.75 5.31 -19.78
N THR A 136 3.99 6.15 -18.77
CA THR A 136 4.93 7.28 -18.84
C THR A 136 6.37 6.79 -19.06
N ILE A 137 6.80 5.76 -18.34
CA ILE A 137 8.13 5.14 -18.51
C ILE A 137 8.27 4.61 -19.94
N GLN A 138 7.30 3.82 -20.41
CA GLN A 138 7.33 3.23 -21.75
C GLN A 138 7.37 4.30 -22.84
N SER A 139 6.58 5.36 -22.69
CA SER A 139 6.53 6.48 -23.63
C SER A 139 7.86 7.23 -23.67
N LYS A 140 8.48 7.48 -22.50
CA LYS A 140 9.75 8.19 -22.38
C LYS A 140 10.92 7.42 -22.99
N LEU A 141 11.00 6.11 -22.72
CA LEU A 141 12.03 5.25 -23.29
C LEU A 141 11.90 5.15 -24.81
N ARG A 142 10.67 5.04 -25.33
CA ARG A 142 10.41 5.05 -26.77
C ARG A 142 10.86 6.35 -27.42
N ALA A 143 10.50 7.50 -26.85
CA ALA A 143 10.88 8.82 -27.37
C ALA A 143 12.41 9.03 -27.39
N ASN A 144 13.13 8.35 -26.49
CA ASN A 144 14.58 8.37 -26.42
C ASN A 144 15.28 7.25 -27.22
N ASN A 145 14.54 6.42 -27.96
CA ASN A 145 15.05 5.23 -28.65
C ASN A 145 15.80 4.26 -27.73
N GLN A 146 15.37 4.17 -26.48
CA GLN A 146 15.90 3.23 -25.48
C GLN A 146 15.11 1.93 -25.51
N LYS A 147 15.71 0.86 -24.97
CA LYS A 147 15.02 -0.44 -24.83
C LYS A 147 13.74 -0.26 -23.99
N PRO A 148 12.61 -0.86 -24.39
CA PRO A 148 11.40 -0.84 -23.57
C PRO A 148 11.66 -1.41 -22.18
N TYR A 149 11.14 -0.74 -21.16
CA TYR A 149 11.17 -1.25 -19.80
C TYR A 149 10.10 -2.34 -19.62
N VAL A 150 10.52 -3.44 -19.00
CA VAL A 150 9.65 -4.52 -18.54
C VAL A 150 9.86 -4.63 -17.04
N PRO A 151 8.82 -4.41 -16.21
CA PRO A 151 8.93 -4.59 -14.77
C PRO A 151 9.44 -6.00 -14.40
N PRO A 152 10.20 -6.12 -13.29
CA PRO A 152 10.58 -7.44 -12.78
C PRO A 152 9.36 -8.27 -12.39
N GLU A 153 9.51 -9.59 -12.37
CA GLU A 153 8.46 -10.52 -11.94
C GLU A 153 7.95 -10.14 -10.54
N GLY A 154 6.63 -10.25 -10.35
CA GLY A 154 5.97 -9.85 -9.11
C GLY A 154 5.61 -8.36 -9.04
N LYS A 155 6.15 -7.52 -9.95
CA LYS A 155 5.79 -6.09 -10.05
C LYS A 155 5.08 -5.75 -11.37
N LEU A 156 4.65 -6.75 -12.13
CA LEU A 156 3.87 -6.52 -13.34
C LEU A 156 2.47 -6.00 -12.98
N LEU A 157 1.86 -5.22 -13.86
CA LEU A 157 0.46 -4.79 -13.66
C LEU A 157 -0.50 -5.98 -13.52
N ALA A 158 -0.22 -7.09 -14.21
CA ALA A 158 -0.98 -8.33 -14.07
C ALA A 158 -0.88 -8.91 -12.64
N ASP A 159 0.31 -8.88 -12.04
CA ASP A 159 0.53 -9.36 -10.68
C ASP A 159 -0.18 -8.47 -9.65
N ILE A 160 -0.12 -7.15 -9.85
CA ILE A 160 -0.84 -6.17 -9.01
C ILE A 160 -2.35 -6.38 -9.12
N ASN A 161 -2.89 -6.57 -10.32
CA ASN A 161 -4.32 -6.88 -10.53
C ASN A 161 -4.71 -8.17 -9.83
N LYS A 162 -3.92 -9.23 -9.98
CA LYS A 162 -4.16 -10.51 -9.30
C LYS A 162 -4.10 -10.39 -7.78
N ALA A 163 -3.17 -9.60 -7.23
CA ALA A 163 -3.11 -9.31 -5.80
C ALA A 163 -4.35 -8.53 -5.33
N TRP A 164 -4.81 -7.56 -6.12
CA TRP A 164 -6.02 -6.80 -5.85
C TRP A 164 -7.27 -7.69 -5.85
N GLU A 165 -7.41 -8.61 -6.81
CA GLU A 165 -8.51 -9.58 -6.83
C GLU A 165 -8.51 -10.49 -5.59
N ARG A 166 -7.32 -10.91 -5.11
CA ARG A 166 -7.19 -11.65 -3.84
C ARG A 166 -7.70 -10.83 -2.64
N LEU A 167 -7.39 -9.54 -2.61
CA LEU A 167 -7.88 -8.62 -1.57
C LEU A 167 -9.41 -8.53 -1.60
N GLU A 168 -10.00 -8.29 -2.77
CA GLU A 168 -11.46 -8.16 -2.92
C GLU A 168 -12.20 -9.44 -2.52
N LYS A 169 -11.61 -10.61 -2.82
CA LYS A 169 -12.15 -11.89 -2.37
C LYS A 169 -12.14 -12.00 -0.84
N ALA A 170 -11.01 -11.69 -0.20
CA ALA A 170 -10.87 -11.75 1.26
C ALA A 170 -11.83 -10.77 1.96
N GLU A 171 -11.98 -9.55 1.42
CA GLU A 171 -12.94 -8.56 1.90
C GLU A 171 -14.38 -9.04 1.78
N HIS A 172 -14.75 -9.63 0.65
CA HIS A 172 -16.10 -10.16 0.45
C HIS A 172 -16.41 -11.25 1.48
N GLU A 173 -15.51 -12.22 1.64
CA GLU A 173 -15.65 -13.30 2.62
C GLU A 173 -15.77 -12.74 4.04
N ARG A 174 -14.94 -11.75 4.41
CA ARG A 174 -15.02 -11.09 5.71
C ARG A 174 -16.36 -10.38 5.91
N GLY A 175 -16.82 -9.62 4.93
CA GLY A 175 -18.08 -8.88 4.99
C GLY A 175 -19.28 -9.80 5.18
N VAL A 176 -19.30 -10.96 4.49
CA VAL A 176 -20.33 -11.99 4.69
C VAL A 176 -20.25 -12.58 6.10
N ALA A 177 -19.04 -12.91 6.56
CA ALA A 177 -18.85 -13.53 7.87
C ALA A 177 -19.22 -12.58 9.04
N LEU A 178 -18.86 -11.29 8.95
CA LEU A 178 -19.25 -10.27 9.93
C LEU A 178 -20.77 -10.11 10.04
N ARG A 179 -21.49 -10.04 8.90
CA ARG A 179 -22.96 -9.94 8.92
C ARG A 179 -23.61 -11.18 9.50
N LYS A 180 -23.11 -12.37 9.16
CA LYS A 180 -23.59 -13.64 9.72
C LYS A 180 -23.40 -13.69 11.23
N GLU A 181 -22.23 -13.27 11.71
CA GLU A 181 -21.92 -13.22 13.14
C GLU A 181 -22.77 -12.18 13.88
N LEU A 182 -23.01 -11.01 13.28
CA LEU A 182 -23.88 -9.98 13.85
C LEU A 182 -25.28 -10.53 14.14
N ILE A 183 -25.90 -11.16 13.13
CA ILE A 183 -27.22 -11.79 13.28
C ILE A 183 -27.21 -12.87 14.36
N ARG A 184 -26.10 -13.63 14.48
CA ARG A 184 -25.96 -14.65 15.52
C ARG A 184 -25.93 -14.03 16.91
N GLN A 185 -25.18 -12.94 17.11
CA GLN A 185 -25.10 -12.23 18.38
C GLN A 185 -26.43 -11.57 18.75
N GLU A 186 -27.16 -10.97 17.80
CA GLU A 186 -28.50 -10.42 18.04
C GLU A 186 -29.49 -11.49 18.55
N LYS A 187 -29.45 -12.69 17.95
CA LYS A 187 -30.27 -13.81 18.40
C LYS A 187 -29.92 -14.28 19.81
N LEU A 188 -28.63 -14.33 20.14
CA LEU A 188 -28.17 -14.69 21.48
C LEU A 188 -28.62 -13.67 22.53
N GLU A 189 -28.51 -12.38 22.22
CA GLU A 189 -28.95 -11.30 23.09
C GLU A 189 -30.45 -11.40 23.38
N LEU A 190 -31.27 -11.63 22.35
CA LEU A 190 -32.72 -11.84 22.51
C LEU A 190 -33.04 -13.08 23.38
N LEU A 191 -32.28 -14.16 23.22
CA LEU A 191 -32.47 -15.37 24.03
C LEU A 191 -32.08 -15.12 25.50
N ALA A 192 -30.97 -14.42 25.74
CA ALA A 192 -30.53 -14.01 27.06
C ALA A 192 -31.58 -13.13 27.75
N GLN A 193 -32.11 -12.11 27.06
CA GLN A 193 -33.18 -11.26 27.59
C GLN A 193 -34.43 -12.04 27.96
N ARG A 194 -34.85 -13.00 27.13
CA ARG A 194 -36.01 -13.87 27.44
C ARG A 194 -35.74 -14.76 28.66
N PHE A 195 -34.53 -15.29 28.78
CA PHE A 195 -34.13 -16.09 29.92
C PHE A 195 -34.12 -15.27 31.21
N ASP A 196 -33.54 -14.07 31.17
CA ASP A 196 -33.47 -13.16 32.31
C ASP A 196 -34.86 -12.70 32.75
N HIS A 197 -35.77 -12.46 31.80
CA HIS A 197 -37.16 -12.16 32.12
C HIS A 197 -37.84 -13.31 32.88
N LYS A 198 -37.73 -14.55 32.37
CA LYS A 198 -38.28 -15.74 33.05
C LYS A 198 -37.67 -15.95 34.43
N THR A 199 -36.36 -15.79 34.55
CA THR A 199 -35.64 -15.93 35.82
C THR A 199 -36.10 -14.88 36.83
N THR A 200 -36.25 -13.62 36.40
CA THR A 200 -36.75 -12.52 37.24
C THR A 200 -38.17 -12.80 37.74
N MET A 201 -39.08 -13.23 36.86
CA MET A 201 -40.45 -13.60 37.23
C MET A 201 -40.47 -14.77 38.21
N ARG A 202 -39.64 -15.80 37.99
CA ARG A 202 -39.54 -16.95 38.88
C ARG A 202 -38.98 -16.58 40.24
N GLN A 203 -37.95 -15.73 40.29
CA GLN A 203 -37.35 -15.26 41.53
C GLN A 203 -38.34 -14.41 42.34
N ALA A 204 -39.09 -13.52 41.68
CA ALA A 204 -40.13 -12.73 42.34
C ALA A 204 -41.22 -13.63 42.96
N TRP A 205 -41.67 -14.65 42.22
CA TRP A 205 -42.64 -15.62 42.73
C TRP A 205 -42.09 -16.42 43.93
N LEU A 206 -40.84 -16.91 43.86
CA LEU A 206 -40.21 -17.65 44.96
C LEU A 206 -40.10 -16.79 46.23
N ASN A 207 -39.63 -15.55 46.08
CA ASN A 207 -39.49 -14.62 47.20
C ASN A 207 -40.84 -14.37 47.89
N GLU A 208 -41.91 -14.21 47.12
CA GLU A 208 -43.26 -14.01 47.67
C GLU A 208 -43.77 -15.26 48.40
N ASN A 209 -43.60 -16.45 47.82
CA ASN A 209 -44.02 -17.69 48.49
C ASN A 209 -43.22 -17.95 49.77
N GLN A 210 -41.93 -17.66 49.78
CA GLN A 210 -41.11 -17.80 50.97
C GLN A 210 -41.55 -16.84 52.08
N ARG A 211 -41.92 -15.61 51.71
CA ARG A 211 -42.52 -14.64 52.63
C ARG A 211 -43.83 -15.17 53.23
N LEU A 212 -44.73 -15.71 52.40
CA LEU A 212 -46.00 -16.28 52.87
C LEU A 212 -45.78 -17.46 53.81
N VAL A 213 -44.92 -18.42 53.46
CA VAL A 213 -44.61 -19.59 54.31
C VAL A 213 -44.03 -19.15 55.65
N SER A 214 -43.15 -18.15 55.68
CA SER A 214 -42.55 -17.66 56.92
C SER A 214 -43.54 -16.99 57.89
N GLN A 215 -44.70 -16.57 57.41
CA GLN A 215 -45.75 -15.93 58.22
C GLN A 215 -46.75 -16.93 58.80
N VAL A 216 -46.75 -18.21 58.37
CA VAL A 216 -47.66 -19.23 58.88
C VAL A 216 -47.16 -19.73 60.25
N PRO A 217 -47.92 -19.56 61.36
CA PRO A 217 -47.52 -20.08 62.66
C PRO A 217 -47.46 -21.61 62.67
N SER A 218 -46.47 -22.20 63.34
CA SER A 218 -46.18 -23.65 63.33
C SER A 218 -47.35 -24.57 63.70
N TYR A 219 -48.39 -24.04 64.34
CA TYR A 219 -49.55 -24.80 64.84
C TYR A 219 -50.70 -24.94 63.82
N SER A 220 -50.71 -24.19 62.71
CA SER A 220 -51.79 -24.22 61.69
C SER A 220 -51.50 -25.11 60.47
N LEU A 221 -50.34 -25.78 60.42
CA LEU A 221 -49.95 -26.69 59.33
C LEU A 221 -50.81 -27.97 59.23
N ILE A 222 -51.67 -28.25 60.22
CA ILE A 222 -52.54 -29.44 60.26
C ILE A 222 -53.75 -29.30 59.30
N HIS A 223 -54.05 -28.09 58.80
CA HIS A 223 -55.22 -27.82 57.94
C HIS A 223 -54.89 -27.22 56.56
N ILE A 224 -53.75 -27.57 55.94
CA ILE A 224 -53.56 -27.24 54.51
C ILE A 224 -54.49 -28.12 53.67
N ASN A 225 -55.65 -27.57 53.32
CA ASN A 225 -56.63 -28.22 52.46
C ASN A 225 -56.03 -28.55 51.09
N SER A 226 -56.31 -29.75 50.56
CA SER A 226 -55.84 -30.25 49.25
C SER A 226 -56.12 -29.29 48.09
N SER A 227 -57.17 -28.48 48.19
CA SER A 227 -57.53 -27.45 47.21
C SER A 227 -56.51 -26.31 47.08
N SER A 228 -55.87 -25.91 48.19
CA SER A 228 -54.84 -24.87 48.16
C SER A 228 -53.54 -25.38 47.54
N LEU A 229 -53.18 -26.64 47.79
CA LEU A 229 -52.06 -27.32 47.13
C LEU A 229 -52.30 -27.50 45.63
N LEU A 230 -53.53 -27.84 45.22
CA LEU A 230 -53.89 -27.92 43.80
C LEU A 230 -53.75 -26.59 43.07
N LYS A 231 -54.13 -25.47 43.70
CA LYS A 231 -53.95 -24.12 43.13
C LYS A 231 -52.47 -23.77 42.94
N CYS A 232 -51.61 -24.13 43.88
CA CYS A 232 -50.17 -23.97 43.74
C CYS A 232 -49.60 -24.83 42.61
N ILE A 233 -50.08 -26.07 42.45
CA ILE A 233 -49.65 -26.98 41.37
C ILE A 233 -50.11 -26.48 39.99
N TYR A 234 -51.34 -26.00 39.85
CA TYR A 234 -51.85 -25.43 38.61
C TYR A 234 -51.09 -24.18 38.18
N LEU A 235 -50.72 -23.30 39.12
CA LEU A 235 -49.87 -22.13 38.84
C LEU A 235 -48.43 -22.50 38.46
N ILE A 236 -47.94 -23.67 38.86
CA ILE A 236 -46.64 -24.20 38.43
C ILE A 236 -46.72 -24.79 37.01
N LEU A 237 -47.85 -25.42 36.65
CA LEU A 237 -48.08 -26.00 35.33
C LEU A 237 -48.34 -24.95 34.23
N ASP A 238 -49.00 -23.84 34.53
CA ASP A 238 -49.23 -22.74 33.57
C ASP A 238 -47.97 -21.90 33.24
N MET A 239 -46.86 -22.13 33.95
CA MET A 239 -45.60 -21.39 33.76
C MET A 239 -44.45 -22.21 33.13
N LEU A 240 -44.67 -23.51 32.83
CA LEU A 240 -43.76 -24.36 32.07
C LEU A 240 -44.02 -24.22 30.56
#